data_AF-A0A924NTP1-F1
#
_entry.id   AF-A0A924NTP1-F1
#
_cell.length_a   1.000
_cell.length_b   1.000
_cell.length_c   1.000
_cell.angle_alpha   90.00
_cell.angle_beta   90.00
_cell.angle_gamma   90.00
#
_symmetry.space_group_name_H-M   'P 1'
#
loop_
_entity.id
_entity.type
_entity.pdbx_description
1 polymer ?
#
loop_
_entity_poly.entity_id
_entity_poly.type
_entity_poly.pdbx_seq_one_letter_code
_entity_poly.pdbx_strand_id
1 'polypeptide(L)'
;MLPPDPLERDPRADGRGAPHAWLRLAPGALQGALVALVGRDTRSLALSSAQRLSHFPASPMVSISWYRGIDAGLIEHSENRPCWRPFASQVVISGSQSRPTVGWAPTTGRGYMACFNAD
;
A
#
# COMPACT_ATOMS: atom_id res chain seq x y z
N MET A 1 10.37 -13.46 -8.23
CA MET A 1 10.94 -13.06 -6.92
C MET A 1 9.99 -13.56 -5.84
N LEU A 2 10.48 -14.19 -4.77
CA LEU A 2 9.63 -14.69 -3.69
C LEU A 2 9.27 -13.50 -2.76
N PRO A 3 7.98 -13.28 -2.43
CA PRO A 3 7.63 -12.28 -1.42
C PRO A 3 8.09 -12.74 -0.02
N PRO A 4 8.34 -11.80 0.91
CA PRO A 4 8.55 -12.13 2.32
C PRO A 4 7.26 -12.68 2.94
N ASP A 5 7.36 -13.21 4.17
CA ASP A 5 6.17 -13.60 4.93
C ASP A 5 5.31 -12.34 5.22
N PRO A 6 3.98 -12.35 5.00
CA PRO A 6 3.09 -11.22 5.30
C PRO A 6 3.15 -10.72 6.75
N LEU A 7 3.60 -11.56 7.68
CA LEU A 7 3.76 -11.24 9.10
C LEU A 7 5.20 -10.84 9.47
N GLU A 8 6.15 -10.91 8.54
CA GLU A 8 7.53 -10.48 8.76
C GLU A 8 7.60 -8.98 9.07
N ARG A 9 8.40 -8.60 10.07
CA ARG A 9 8.58 -7.21 10.48
C ARG A 9 10.05 -6.91 10.67
N ASP A 10 10.49 -5.90 9.94
CA ASP A 10 11.80 -5.28 10.14
C ASP A 10 11.64 -3.91 10.81
N PRO A 11 12.70 -3.39 11.46
CA PRO A 11 12.73 -2.03 11.98
C PRO A 11 12.31 -1.02 10.92
N ARG A 12 11.76 0.13 11.31
CA ARG A 12 11.49 1.21 10.36
C ARG A 12 12.80 1.68 9.73
N ALA A 13 12.79 1.92 8.42
CA ALA A 13 13.96 2.46 7.75
C ALA A 13 14.30 3.86 8.30
N ASP A 14 15.59 4.10 8.55
CA ASP A 14 16.10 5.40 8.98
C ASP A 14 15.91 6.43 7.86
N GLY A 15 14.85 7.22 7.95
CA GLY A 15 14.62 8.35 7.06
C GLY A 15 15.42 9.56 7.52
N ARG A 16 16.65 9.75 7.04
CA ARG A 16 17.32 11.06 7.16
C ARG A 16 16.67 12.02 6.13
N GLY A 17 15.67 12.81 6.55
CA GLY A 17 15.04 13.83 5.70
C GLY A 17 13.52 13.97 5.84
N ALA A 18 12.86 14.37 4.76
CA ALA A 18 11.41 14.59 4.72
C ALA A 18 10.60 13.30 4.94
N PRO A 19 9.34 13.39 5.43
CA PRO A 19 8.48 12.22 5.63
C PRO A 19 8.30 11.43 4.32
N HIS A 20 8.75 10.18 4.32
CA HIS A 20 8.64 9.26 3.18
C HIS A 20 7.29 8.53 3.14
N ALA A 21 6.47 8.70 4.19
CA ALA A 21 5.10 8.24 4.27
C ALA A 21 4.24 9.31 4.96
N TRP A 22 3.01 9.48 4.51
CA TRP A 22 2.09 10.45 5.07
C TRP A 22 0.64 10.03 4.88
N LEU A 23 -0.21 10.53 5.77
CA LEU A 23 -1.67 10.45 5.69
C LEU A 23 -2.21 11.86 5.89
N ARG A 24 -3.09 12.30 5.00
CA ARG A 24 -3.75 13.60 5.03
C ARG A 24 -5.25 13.38 4.99
N LEU A 25 -5.97 14.07 5.86
CA LEU A 25 -7.43 14.09 5.82
C LEU A 25 -7.91 14.86 4.60
N ALA A 26 -9.16 14.62 4.20
CA ALA A 26 -9.74 15.33 3.08
C ALA A 26 -9.76 16.85 3.32
N PRO A 27 -9.43 17.66 2.30
CA PRO A 27 -9.64 19.11 2.37
C PRO A 27 -11.14 19.41 2.47
N GLY A 28 -11.49 20.59 3.00
CA GLY A 28 -12.89 20.99 3.22
C GLY A 28 -13.79 20.80 1.99
N ALA A 29 -13.29 21.10 0.80
CA ALA A 29 -14.01 20.95 -0.46
C ALA A 29 -14.36 19.50 -0.85
N LEU A 30 -13.76 18.50 -0.20
CA LEU A 30 -13.97 17.06 -0.49
C LEU A 30 -14.51 16.29 0.73
N GLN A 31 -14.87 16.99 1.81
CA GLN A 31 -15.46 16.37 2.99
C GLN A 31 -16.77 15.67 2.63
N GLY A 32 -16.97 14.45 3.17
CA GLY A 32 -18.10 13.57 2.85
C GLY A 32 -17.83 12.61 1.69
N ALA A 33 -17.01 12.99 0.71
CA ALA A 33 -16.64 12.12 -0.42
C ALA A 33 -15.30 11.41 -0.21
N LEU A 34 -14.25 12.18 0.13
CA LEU A 34 -12.92 11.66 0.42
C LEU A 34 -12.76 11.53 1.94
N VAL A 35 -12.21 10.40 2.39
CA VAL A 35 -11.85 10.17 3.80
C VAL A 35 -10.41 10.63 4.04
N ALA A 36 -9.47 10.09 3.26
CA ALA A 36 -8.06 10.37 3.40
C ALA A 36 -7.29 10.18 2.10
N LEU A 37 -6.15 10.86 2.03
CA LEU A 37 -5.12 10.62 1.03
C LEU A 37 -3.87 10.10 1.75
N VAL A 38 -3.33 8.99 1.26
CA VAL A 38 -2.11 8.36 1.77
C VAL A 38 -1.07 8.39 0.67
N GLY A 39 0.19 8.62 1.05
CA GLY A 39 1.31 8.56 0.11
C GLY A 39 2.56 7.99 0.74
N ARG A 40 3.35 7.31 -0.08
CA ARG A 40 4.64 6.72 0.28
C ARG A 40 5.64 6.89 -0.87
N ASP A 41 6.81 7.45 -0.61
CA ASP A 41 7.93 7.58 -1.55
C ASP A 41 9.14 6.82 -1.00
N THR A 42 9.50 5.69 -1.62
CA THR A 42 10.55 4.80 -1.15
C THR A 42 11.84 4.88 -1.97
N ARG A 43 11.93 5.77 -2.96
CA ARG A 43 13.04 5.81 -3.94
C ARG A 43 14.41 6.12 -3.31
N SER A 44 14.42 6.84 -2.20
CA SER A 44 15.65 7.22 -1.48
C SER A 44 15.94 6.32 -0.28
N LEU A 45 15.19 5.23 -0.11
CA LEU A 45 15.32 4.34 1.04
C LEU A 45 15.94 3.01 0.61
N ALA A 46 16.97 2.58 1.33
CA ALA A 46 17.48 1.21 1.24
C ALA A 46 16.55 0.29 2.06
N LEU A 47 15.47 -0.19 1.43
CA LEU A 47 14.49 -1.04 2.10
C LEU A 47 14.79 -2.53 1.96
N SER A 48 14.70 -3.26 3.07
CA SER A 48 14.61 -4.72 3.05
C SER A 48 13.33 -5.20 2.35
N SER A 49 13.21 -6.50 2.13
CA SER A 49 11.99 -7.10 1.57
C SER A 49 10.80 -6.91 2.51
N ALA A 50 10.96 -7.14 3.82
CA ALA A 50 9.91 -6.98 4.82
C ALA A 50 9.46 -5.52 4.97
N GLN A 51 10.38 -4.56 4.92
CA GLN A 51 10.04 -3.14 4.97
C GLN A 51 9.21 -2.67 3.77
N ARG A 52 9.21 -3.41 2.64
CA ARG A 52 8.40 -3.12 1.45
C ARG A 52 6.97 -3.64 1.51
N LEU A 53 6.60 -4.33 2.59
CA LEU A 53 5.21 -4.69 2.85
C LEU A 53 4.35 -3.44 3.07
N SER A 54 3.11 -3.52 2.60
CA SER A 54 2.05 -2.53 2.82
C SER A 54 0.83 -3.25 3.37
N HIS A 55 0.48 -2.98 4.62
CA HIS A 55 -0.65 -3.63 5.30
C HIS A 55 -1.89 -2.76 5.21
N PHE A 56 -2.96 -3.33 4.68
CA PHE A 56 -4.25 -2.68 4.58
C PHE A 56 -5.23 -3.37 5.55
N PRO A 57 -5.87 -2.61 6.46
CA PRO A 57 -6.84 -3.19 7.39
C PRO A 57 -8.11 -3.63 6.65
N ALA A 58 -8.88 -4.52 7.28
CA ALA A 58 -10.28 -4.69 6.88
C ALA A 58 -11.00 -3.33 7.02
N SER A 59 -11.75 -2.93 6.01
CA SER A 59 -12.31 -1.59 5.93
C SER A 59 -13.59 -1.58 5.08
N PRO A 60 -14.60 -0.78 5.47
CA PRO A 60 -15.75 -0.51 4.60
C PRO A 60 -15.41 0.45 3.45
N MET A 61 -14.25 1.09 3.45
CA MET A 61 -13.88 2.11 2.46
C MET A 61 -13.62 1.51 1.07
N VAL A 62 -13.91 2.31 0.04
CA VAL A 62 -13.42 2.09 -1.33
C VAL A 62 -12.14 2.87 -1.51
N SER A 63 -11.19 2.37 -2.30
CA SER A 63 -9.94 3.08 -2.56
C SER A 63 -9.55 3.09 -4.03
N ILE A 64 -8.94 4.19 -4.45
CA ILE A 64 -8.19 4.29 -5.70
C ILE A 64 -6.71 4.39 -5.32
N SER A 65 -5.94 3.39 -5.70
CA SER A 65 -4.50 3.34 -5.49
C SER A 65 -3.76 3.55 -6.80
N TRP A 66 -2.68 4.31 -6.77
CA TRP A 66 -1.82 4.45 -7.94
C TRP A 66 -0.34 4.40 -7.59
N TYR A 67 0.40 3.82 -8.52
CA TYR A 67 1.79 3.45 -8.37
C TYR A 67 2.61 4.12 -9.48
N ARG A 68 3.82 4.57 -9.14
CA ARG A 68 4.75 5.20 -10.10
C ARG A 68 6.15 4.66 -9.88
N GLY A 69 6.68 3.99 -10.91
CA GLY A 69 8.01 3.40 -10.89
C GLY A 69 8.17 2.28 -9.87
N ILE A 70 7.08 1.58 -9.55
CA ILE A 70 7.05 0.45 -8.61
C ILE A 70 6.11 -0.63 -9.14
N ASP A 71 6.55 -1.89 -9.05
CA ASP A 71 5.74 -3.05 -9.43
C ASP A 71 4.99 -3.55 -8.21
N ALA A 72 3.82 -2.97 -7.93
CA ALA A 72 3.02 -3.36 -6.78
C ALA A 72 2.12 -4.57 -7.08
N GLY A 73 1.82 -5.34 -6.04
CA GLY A 73 0.89 -6.46 -6.11
C GLY A 73 0.44 -6.89 -4.72
N LEU A 74 -0.52 -7.81 -4.66
CA LEU A 74 -0.99 -8.41 -3.41
C LEU A 74 -0.24 -9.71 -3.12
N ILE A 75 -0.03 -9.99 -1.84
CA ILE A 75 0.35 -11.33 -1.40
C ILE A 75 -0.95 -12.09 -1.10
N GLU A 76 -1.19 -13.15 -1.86
CA GLU A 76 -2.28 -14.10 -1.64
C GLU A 76 -1.75 -15.32 -0.88
N HIS A 77 -2.58 -15.86 0.02
CA HIS A 77 -2.32 -17.14 0.65
C HIS A 77 -2.89 -18.25 -0.22
N SER A 78 -2.02 -18.99 -0.92
CA SER A 78 -2.37 -20.22 -1.62
C SER A 78 -1.68 -21.39 -0.93
N GLU A 79 -2.45 -22.39 -0.50
CA GLU A 79 -2.02 -23.75 -0.10
C GLU A 79 -0.60 -23.83 0.52
N ASN A 80 -0.39 -23.11 1.63
CA ASN A 80 0.83 -23.05 2.46
C ASN A 80 2.01 -22.16 2.00
N ARG A 81 1.93 -21.37 0.93
CA ARG A 81 2.98 -20.37 0.64
C ARG A 81 2.42 -19.00 0.23
N PRO A 82 3.04 -17.90 0.68
CA PRO A 82 2.71 -16.57 0.17
C PRO A 82 3.06 -16.50 -1.32
N CYS A 83 2.05 -16.18 -2.13
CA CYS A 83 2.20 -15.98 -3.57
C CYS A 83 1.97 -14.51 -3.88
N TRP A 84 2.93 -13.86 -4.54
CA TRP A 84 2.78 -12.48 -4.96
C TRP A 84 2.10 -12.42 -6.33
N ARG A 85 0.99 -11.68 -6.39
CA ARG A 85 0.24 -11.40 -7.62
C ARG A 85 0.38 -9.92 -7.98
N PRO A 86 1.08 -9.59 -9.08
CA PRO A 86 1.22 -8.21 -9.51
C PRO A 86 -0.14 -7.62 -9.91
N PHE A 87 -0.32 -6.32 -9.70
CA PHE A 87 -1.46 -5.62 -10.26
C PHE A 87 -1.35 -5.55 -11.78
N ALA A 88 -2.47 -5.72 -12.48
CA ALA A 88 -2.53 -5.61 -13.94
C ALA A 88 -2.42 -4.16 -14.45
N SER A 89 -2.44 -3.17 -13.55
CA SER A 89 -2.45 -1.75 -13.88
C SER A 89 -1.72 -0.94 -12.79
N GLN A 90 -1.17 0.21 -13.19
CA GLN A 90 -0.58 1.19 -12.28
C GLN A 90 -1.63 1.93 -11.45
N VAL A 91 -2.90 1.87 -11.83
CA VAL A 91 -4.05 2.39 -11.08
C VAL A 91 -4.99 1.24 -10.77
N VAL A 92 -5.32 1.06 -9.50
CA VAL A 92 -6.13 -0.04 -8.97
C VAL A 92 -7.29 0.53 -8.17
N ILE A 93 -8.50 0.06 -8.47
CA ILE A 93 -9.68 0.32 -7.64
C ILE A 93 -9.88 -0.90 -6.75
N SER A 94 -10.07 -0.67 -5.46
CA SER A 94 -10.36 -1.74 -4.50
C SER A 94 -11.61 -1.36 -3.70
N GLY A 95 -12.57 -2.27 -3.66
CA GLY A 95 -13.79 -2.11 -2.86
C GLY A 95 -13.54 -2.33 -1.37
N SER A 96 -14.64 -2.42 -0.63
CA SER A 96 -14.62 -2.80 0.78
C SER A 96 -14.01 -4.18 0.98
N GLN A 97 -13.31 -4.35 2.10
CA GLN A 97 -12.57 -5.56 2.43
C GLN A 97 -12.97 -6.07 3.81
N SER A 98 -13.48 -7.29 3.88
CA SER A 98 -13.87 -7.96 5.14
C SER A 98 -12.69 -8.61 5.88
N ARG A 99 -11.51 -8.67 5.26
CA ARG A 99 -10.27 -9.22 5.81
C ARG A 99 -9.10 -8.29 5.50
N PRO A 100 -8.07 -8.22 6.35
CA PRO A 100 -6.88 -7.46 6.03
C PRO A 100 -6.17 -8.05 4.82
N THR A 101 -5.53 -7.18 4.04
CA THR A 101 -4.72 -7.58 2.88
C THR A 101 -3.31 -7.03 3.01
N VAL A 102 -2.37 -7.69 2.35
CA VAL A 102 -0.96 -7.29 2.35
C VAL A 102 -0.51 -7.12 0.93
N GLY A 103 -0.11 -5.89 0.59
CA GLY A 103 0.58 -5.57 -0.65
C GLY A 103 2.09 -5.68 -0.48
N TRP A 104 2.78 -5.95 -1.59
CA TRP A 104 4.23 -5.95 -1.66
C TRP A 104 4.72 -5.52 -3.03
N ALA A 105 5.93 -5.00 -3.07
CA ALA A 105 6.63 -4.63 -4.30
C ALA A 105 8.10 -5.05 -4.23
N PRO A 106 8.64 -5.64 -5.30
CA PRO A 106 10.05 -6.06 -5.36
C PRO A 106 11.00 -4.88 -5.62
N THR A 107 10.48 -3.69 -5.89
CA THR A 107 11.23 -2.47 -6.23
C THR A 107 10.78 -1.29 -5.37
N THR A 108 11.52 -0.19 -5.41
CA THR A 108 11.17 1.07 -4.74
C THR A 108 10.55 2.05 -5.74
N GLY A 109 9.64 2.89 -5.29
CA GLY A 109 9.00 3.90 -6.13
C GLY A 109 8.04 4.75 -5.31
N ARG A 110 6.91 5.12 -5.89
CA ARG A 110 5.87 5.89 -5.19
C ARG A 110 4.54 5.15 -5.24
N GLY A 111 3.88 5.09 -4.10
CA GLY A 111 2.52 4.56 -3.97
C GLY A 111 1.64 5.62 -3.31
N TYR A 112 0.42 5.73 -3.81
CA TYR A 112 -0.58 6.64 -3.27
C TYR A 112 -1.93 5.94 -3.21
N MET A 113 -2.78 6.40 -2.31
CA MET A 113 -4.12 5.86 -2.13
C MET A 113 -5.07 6.98 -1.72
N ALA A 114 -6.16 7.13 -2.45
CA ALA A 114 -7.31 7.93 -2.04
C ALA A 114 -8.38 6.98 -1.50
N CYS A 115 -8.83 7.23 -0.27
CA CYS A 115 -9.86 6.44 0.41
C CYS A 115 -11.18 7.20 0.40
N PHE A 116 -12.25 6.51 0.05
CA PHE A 116 -13.60 7.05 -0.08
C PHE A 116 -14.54 6.26 0.82
N ASN A 117 -15.60 6.94 1.24
CA ASN A 117 -16.79 6.29 1.77
C ASN A 117 -17.41 5.41 0.66
N ALA A 118 -18.11 4.34 1.04
CA ALA A 118 -18.70 3.39 0.08
C ALA A 118 -20.15 3.74 -0.29
N ASP A 119 -20.70 4.71 0.42
CA ASP A 119 -22.08 5.22 0.47
C ASP A 119 -22.31 6.44 -0.42
#